data_AF-A0A1W9IJE4-F1
#
_entry.id   AF-A0A1W9IJE4-F1
#
_cell.length_a   1.000
_cell.length_b   1.000
_cell.length_c   1.000
_cell.angle_alpha   90.00
_cell.angle_beta   90.00
_cell.angle_gamma   90.00
#
_symmetry.space_group_name_H-M   'P 1'
#
loop_
_entity.id
_entity.type
_entity.pdbx_description
1 polymer ?
#
loop_
_entity_poly.entity_id
_entity_poly.type
_entity_poly.pdbx_seq_one_letter_code
_entity_poly.pdbx_strand_id
1 'polypeptide(L)'
;MSDVETIDTPDLSGKRFAFALAEDRVGHYPEFRSFFARTFDLDRRGLSEPGFIRAPSGRPYALIFIGRSGEPFPSGLEISAVVDALEPIEGDVLDRDLWAILRWMIAGVGGAWTVDDLDRTGKLYRVPAAGG
;
A
#
# COMPACT_ATOMS: atom_id res chain seq x y z
N MET A 1 12.49 7.92 7.92
CA MET A 1 11.44 7.07 8.52
C MET A 1 10.18 7.29 7.70
N SER A 2 9.43 6.25 7.36
CA SER A 2 8.12 6.45 6.73
C SER A 2 7.09 6.71 7.82
N ASP A 3 6.32 7.79 7.70
CA ASP A 3 5.22 8.11 8.64
C ASP A 3 3.97 7.25 8.35
N VAL A 4 4.18 6.02 7.89
CA VAL A 4 3.15 5.03 7.61
C VAL A 4 3.11 4.05 8.76
N GLU A 5 1.93 3.89 9.34
CA GLU A 5 1.70 3.06 10.52
C GLU A 5 0.66 1.99 10.19
N THR A 6 0.92 0.75 10.61
CA THR A 6 -0.13 -0.28 10.66
C THR A 6 -1.12 0.05 11.75
N ILE A 7 -2.41 -0.05 11.46
CA ILE A 7 -3.49 0.26 12.40
C ILE A 7 -4.48 -0.89 12.47
N ASP A 8 -5.24 -0.97 13.56
CA ASP A 8 -6.44 -1.80 13.61
C ASP A 8 -7.51 -1.26 12.64
N THR A 9 -8.52 -2.09 12.37
CA THR A 9 -9.65 -1.73 11.52
C THR A 9 -10.26 -0.39 11.96
N PRO A 10 -10.24 0.66 11.12
CA PRO A 10 -10.83 1.95 11.46
C PRO A 10 -12.36 1.85 11.47
N ASP A 11 -13.04 2.89 11.97
CA ASP A 11 -14.48 3.00 11.77
C ASP A 11 -14.81 3.15 10.27
N LEU A 12 -15.54 2.17 9.74
CA LEU A 12 -15.95 2.11 8.34
C LEU A 12 -17.37 2.62 8.10
N SER A 13 -18.08 3.05 9.16
CA SER A 13 -19.43 3.60 9.02
C SER A 13 -19.42 4.84 8.13
N GLY A 14 -20.23 4.82 7.06
CA GLY A 14 -20.30 5.91 6.08
C GLY A 14 -19.06 6.07 5.19
N LYS A 15 -18.09 5.14 5.25
CA LYS A 15 -16.90 5.14 4.42
C LYS A 15 -17.08 4.27 3.16
N ARG A 16 -16.27 4.54 2.14
CA ARG A 16 -16.09 3.68 0.97
C ARG A 16 -14.61 3.41 0.74
N PHE A 17 -14.32 2.32 0.04
CA PHE A 17 -13.00 2.06 -0.51
C PHE A 17 -12.90 2.64 -1.90
N ALA A 18 -11.89 3.49 -2.08
CA ALA A 18 -11.61 4.15 -3.32
C ALA A 18 -10.26 3.67 -3.83
N PHE A 19 -10.30 2.95 -4.94
CA PHE A 19 -9.14 2.32 -5.57
C PHE A 19 -8.01 3.33 -5.77
N ALA A 20 -6.79 2.94 -5.37
CA ALA A 20 -5.59 3.74 -5.56
C ALA A 20 -4.57 3.03 -6.46
N LEU A 21 -4.24 1.77 -6.16
CA LEU A 21 -3.22 1.00 -6.89
C LEU A 21 -3.51 -0.50 -6.77
N ALA A 22 -3.22 -1.27 -7.82
CA ALA A 22 -3.13 -2.72 -7.75
C ALA A 22 -1.78 -3.20 -8.29
N GLU A 23 -1.17 -4.14 -7.56
CA GLU A 23 -0.01 -4.92 -7.99
C GLU A 23 -0.44 -6.38 -8.06
N ASP A 24 -0.58 -6.88 -9.28
CA ASP A 24 -1.09 -8.21 -9.52
C ASP A 24 -0.11 -9.31 -9.14
N ARG A 25 1.20 -9.06 -9.09
CA ARG A 25 2.24 -10.08 -8.89
C ARG A 25 3.20 -9.68 -7.79
N VAL A 26 2.66 -9.31 -6.62
CA VAL A 26 3.47 -8.96 -5.44
C VAL A 26 4.41 -10.10 -5.02
N GLY A 27 4.05 -11.36 -5.33
CA GLY A 27 4.86 -12.54 -5.09
C GLY A 27 5.95 -12.82 -6.13
N HIS A 28 6.07 -12.02 -7.20
CA HIS A 28 7.15 -12.14 -8.19
C HIS A 28 8.52 -12.04 -7.51
N TYR A 29 8.61 -11.18 -6.50
CA TYR A 29 9.73 -11.08 -5.57
C TYR A 29 9.28 -11.60 -4.19
N PRO A 30 9.76 -12.77 -3.74
CA PRO A 30 9.29 -13.43 -2.51
C PRO A 30 9.40 -12.58 -1.24
N GLU A 31 10.34 -11.65 -1.19
CA GLU A 31 10.59 -10.75 -0.08
C GLU A 31 9.43 -9.76 0.16
N PHE A 32 8.74 -9.29 -0.89
CA PHE A 32 7.56 -8.44 -0.77
C PHE A 32 6.37 -9.22 -0.21
N ARG A 33 6.12 -10.42 -0.75
CA ARG A 33 5.13 -11.34 -0.18
C ARG A 33 5.40 -11.60 1.30
N SER A 34 6.65 -11.90 1.64
CA SER A 34 7.05 -12.21 3.02
C SER A 34 6.91 -11.00 3.95
N PHE A 35 7.17 -9.79 3.45
CA PHE A 35 6.91 -8.57 4.19
C PHE A 35 5.42 -8.44 4.54
N PHE A 36 4.52 -8.52 3.56
CA PHE A 36 3.08 -8.40 3.84
C PHE A 36 2.55 -9.53 4.72
N ALA A 37 3.00 -10.76 4.49
CA ALA A 37 2.59 -11.91 5.28
C ALA A 37 2.93 -11.75 6.77
N ARG A 38 4.14 -11.27 7.08
CA ARG A 38 4.55 -10.99 8.46
C ARG A 38 3.85 -9.77 9.05
N THR A 39 3.78 -8.67 8.30
CA THR A 39 3.24 -7.39 8.78
C THR A 39 1.76 -7.50 9.16
N PHE A 40 0.98 -8.33 8.45
CA PHE A 40 -0.45 -8.48 8.67
C PHE A 40 -0.86 -9.86 9.19
N ASP A 41 0.09 -10.69 9.62
CA ASP A 41 -0.16 -12.02 10.19
C ASP A 41 -1.05 -12.89 9.26
N LEU A 42 -0.73 -12.86 7.97
CA LEU A 42 -1.56 -13.44 6.91
C LEU A 42 -1.61 -14.97 6.96
N ASP A 43 -0.63 -15.62 7.57
CA ASP A 43 -0.66 -17.07 7.78
C ASP A 43 -1.80 -17.48 8.72
N ARG A 44 -2.19 -16.60 9.66
CA ARG A 44 -3.30 -16.84 10.59
C ARG A 44 -4.61 -16.20 10.13
N ARG A 45 -4.56 -14.96 9.62
CA ARG A 45 -5.75 -14.19 9.23
C ARG A 45 -6.23 -14.52 7.81
N GLY A 46 -5.33 -14.93 6.92
CA GLY A 46 -5.65 -15.25 5.54
C GLY A 46 -6.38 -14.10 4.83
N LEU A 47 -7.57 -14.39 4.33
CA LEU A 47 -8.45 -13.46 3.58
C LEU A 47 -9.62 -12.92 4.44
N SER A 48 -9.60 -13.09 5.76
CA SER A 48 -10.74 -12.73 6.61
C SER A 48 -11.00 -11.23 6.67
N GLU A 49 -9.94 -10.41 6.55
CA GLU A 49 -10.01 -8.96 6.60
C GLU A 49 -8.83 -8.32 5.83
N PRO A 50 -8.98 -7.07 5.36
CA PRO A 50 -7.86 -6.30 4.83
C PRO A 50 -6.82 -5.98 5.92
N GLY A 51 -5.59 -5.74 5.51
CA GLY A 51 -4.64 -5.00 6.35
C GLY A 51 -4.97 -3.51 6.32
N PHE A 52 -4.82 -2.80 7.44
CA PHE A 52 -5.01 -1.35 7.46
C PHE A 52 -3.72 -0.62 7.82
N ILE A 53 -3.47 0.47 7.11
CA ILE A 53 -2.39 1.41 7.42
C ILE A 53 -2.91 2.84 7.45
N ARG A 54 -2.23 3.72 8.19
CA ARG A 54 -2.42 5.17 8.14
C ARG A 54 -1.25 5.80 7.40
N ALA A 55 -1.54 6.60 6.39
CA ALA A 55 -0.55 7.35 5.64
C ALA A 55 -0.26 8.72 6.30
N PRO A 56 0.79 9.47 5.86
CA PRO A 56 1.17 10.74 6.48
C PRO A 56 0.08 11.82 6.44
N SER A 57 -0.85 11.76 5.48
CA SER A 57 -2.04 12.63 5.48
C SER A 57 -3.02 12.39 6.63
N GLY A 58 -2.82 11.31 7.41
CA GLY A 58 -3.76 10.81 8.41
C GLY A 58 -4.83 9.89 7.83
N ARG A 59 -4.90 9.73 6.50
CA ARG A 59 -5.90 8.90 5.83
C ARG A 59 -5.62 7.40 6.04
N PRO A 60 -6.64 6.60 6.41
CA PRO A 60 -6.53 5.15 6.40
C PRO A 60 -6.53 4.59 4.97
N TYR A 61 -5.75 3.55 4.74
CA TYR A 61 -5.74 2.75 3.51
C TYR A 61 -5.96 1.28 3.87
N ALA A 62 -6.80 0.62 3.07
CA ALA A 62 -7.00 -0.82 3.09
C ALA A 62 -6.04 -1.49 2.11
N LEU A 63 -5.32 -2.50 2.59
CA LEU A 63 -4.47 -3.41 1.82
C LEU A 63 -5.24 -4.72 1.67
N ILE A 64 -5.78 -4.92 0.47
CA ILE A 64 -6.59 -6.08 0.13
C ILE A 64 -5.68 -7.11 -0.55
N PHE A 65 -5.51 -8.25 0.10
CA PHE A 65 -4.60 -9.29 -0.36
C PHE A 65 -5.30 -10.25 -1.31
N ILE A 66 -4.68 -10.52 -2.46
CA ILE A 66 -5.25 -11.36 -3.50
C ILE A 66 -4.59 -12.74 -3.43
N GLY A 67 -5.40 -13.80 -3.34
CA GLY A 67 -4.96 -15.19 -3.50
C GLY A 67 -5.31 -15.72 -4.90
N ARG A 68 -4.39 -16.47 -5.52
CA ARG A 68 -4.62 -17.20 -6.75
C ARG A 68 -4.34 -18.68 -6.56
N SER A 69 -5.18 -19.51 -7.16
CA SER A 69 -4.99 -20.96 -7.11
C SER A 69 -3.64 -21.34 -7.71
N GLY A 70 -2.87 -22.17 -6.99
CA GLY A 70 -1.54 -22.61 -7.41
C GLY A 70 -0.40 -21.64 -7.11
N GLU A 71 -0.67 -20.47 -6.51
CA GLU A 71 0.35 -19.49 -6.12
C GLU A 71 0.41 -19.33 -4.59
N PRO A 72 1.61 -19.09 -4.00
CA PRO A 72 1.71 -18.75 -2.59
C PRO A 72 0.99 -17.42 -2.27
N PHE A 73 0.29 -17.38 -1.13
CA PHE A 73 -0.43 -16.19 -0.67
C PHE A 73 0.49 -15.21 0.09
N PRO A 74 0.32 -13.87 -0.06
CA PRO A 74 -0.46 -13.20 -1.11
C PRO A 74 0.22 -13.23 -2.48
N SER A 75 -0.60 -13.42 -3.52
CA SER A 75 -0.18 -13.36 -4.93
C SER A 75 -0.24 -11.95 -5.52
N GLY A 76 -1.15 -11.12 -5.01
CA GLY A 76 -1.31 -9.71 -5.40
C GLY A 76 -1.78 -8.85 -4.25
N LEU A 77 -1.79 -7.54 -4.47
CA LEU A 77 -2.16 -6.51 -3.51
C LEU A 77 -2.98 -5.42 -4.21
N GLU A 78 -4.14 -5.09 -3.66
CA GLU A 78 -4.85 -3.86 -3.96
C GLU A 78 -4.72 -2.90 -2.77
N ILE A 79 -4.44 -1.63 -3.07
CA ILE A 79 -4.41 -0.53 -2.11
C ILE A 79 -5.61 0.36 -2.41
N SER A 80 -6.48 0.53 -1.42
CA SER A 80 -7.68 1.34 -1.51
C SER A 80 -7.71 2.37 -0.39
N ALA A 81 -7.91 3.64 -0.73
CA ALA A 81 -8.08 4.71 0.25
C ALA A 81 -9.45 4.56 0.94
N VAL A 82 -9.49 4.71 2.27
CA VAL A 82 -10.74 4.76 3.04
C VAL A 82 -11.19 6.21 3.09
N VAL A 83 -12.28 6.52 2.39
CA VAL A 83 -12.78 7.90 2.23
C VAL A 83 -14.26 7.99 2.59
N ASP A 84 -14.72 9.19 2.92
CA ASP A 84 -16.14 9.45 3.07
C ASP A 84 -16.89 9.18 1.76
N ALA A 85 -18.08 8.59 1.86
CA ALA A 85 -18.76 7.96 0.73
C ALA A 85 -18.91 8.86 -0.52
N LEU A 86 -19.14 10.16 -0.34
CA LEU A 86 -19.35 11.09 -1.45
C LEU A 86 -18.15 12.01 -1.74
N GLU A 87 -17.10 11.96 -0.93
CA GLU A 87 -15.96 12.85 -1.09
C GLU A 87 -15.02 12.35 -2.20
N PRO A 88 -14.59 13.24 -3.12
CA PRO A 88 -13.55 12.91 -4.09
C PRO A 88 -12.20 12.77 -3.40
N ILE A 89 -11.27 12.05 -4.05
CA ILE A 89 -9.88 11.99 -3.58
C ILE A 89 -9.11 13.12 -4.22
N GLU A 90 -8.45 13.92 -3.39
CA GLU A 90 -7.42 14.87 -3.83
C GLU A 90 -6.20 14.12 -4.39
N GLY A 91 -5.94 14.30 -5.70
CA GLY A 91 -4.88 13.59 -6.42
C GLY A 91 -3.49 13.80 -5.83
N ASP A 92 -3.14 15.03 -5.44
CA ASP A 92 -1.82 15.34 -4.88
C ASP A 92 -1.60 14.70 -3.50
N VAL A 93 -2.66 14.58 -2.70
CA VAL A 93 -2.62 13.89 -1.41
C VAL A 93 -2.47 12.38 -1.65
N LEU A 94 -3.22 11.83 -2.61
CA LEU A 94 -3.13 10.42 -2.98
C LEU A 94 -1.74 10.06 -3.47
N ASP A 95 -1.14 10.85 -4.37
CA ASP A 95 0.21 10.60 -4.89
C ASP A 95 1.25 10.63 -3.77
N ARG A 96 1.18 11.63 -2.87
CA ARG A 96 2.07 11.73 -1.71
C ARG A 96 1.95 10.52 -0.78
N ASP A 97 0.74 10.12 -0.46
CA ASP A 97 0.47 8.98 0.42
C ASP A 97 0.93 7.67 -0.24
N LEU A 98 0.61 7.45 -1.52
CA LEU A 98 1.09 6.27 -2.26
C LEU A 98 2.62 6.22 -2.28
N TRP A 99 3.29 7.36 -2.48
CA TRP A 99 4.75 7.43 -2.41
C TRP A 99 5.26 7.03 -1.01
N ALA A 100 4.61 7.51 0.05
CA ALA A 100 4.98 7.13 1.42
C ALA A 100 4.76 5.64 1.69
N ILE A 101 3.67 5.05 1.18
CA ILE A 101 3.36 3.61 1.29
C ILE A 101 4.41 2.77 0.55
N LEU A 102 4.80 3.18 -0.66
CA LEU A 102 5.87 2.50 -1.40
C LEU A 102 7.21 2.56 -0.65
N ARG A 103 7.57 3.71 -0.08
CA ARG A 103 8.79 3.85 0.74
C ARG A 103 8.74 2.98 1.99
N TRP A 104 7.60 2.94 2.66
CA TRP A 104 7.37 2.08 3.83
C TRP A 104 7.57 0.60 3.48
N MET A 105 6.96 0.15 2.38
CA MET A 105 7.10 -1.22 1.88
C MET A 105 8.57 -1.54 1.54
N ILE A 106 9.26 -0.67 0.79
CA ILE A 106 10.67 -0.87 0.42
C ILE A 106 11.56 -0.91 1.65
N ALA A 107 11.36 -0.01 2.61
CA ALA A 107 12.12 -0.02 3.87
C ALA A 107 11.87 -1.29 4.69
N GLY A 108 10.63 -1.78 4.71
CA GLY A 108 10.25 -3.00 5.43
C GLY A 108 10.71 -4.30 4.77
N VAL A 109 10.85 -4.31 3.43
CA VAL A 109 11.48 -5.40 2.67
C VAL A 109 12.99 -5.40 2.89
N GLY A 110 13.64 -4.25 2.70
CA GLY A 110 15.08 -4.05 2.90
C GLY A 110 15.96 -4.87 1.93
N GLY A 111 17.21 -5.12 2.35
CA GLY A 111 18.19 -5.87 1.56
C GLY A 111 18.64 -5.09 0.33
N ALA A 112 18.43 -5.67 -0.87
CA ALA A 112 18.76 -5.01 -2.14
C ALA A 112 17.79 -3.87 -2.50
N TRP A 113 16.63 -3.80 -1.83
CA TRP A 113 15.62 -2.78 -2.05
C TRP A 113 15.86 -1.61 -1.10
N THR A 114 16.38 -0.52 -1.65
CA THR A 114 16.64 0.68 -0.86
C THR A 114 15.65 1.78 -1.20
N VAL A 115 15.27 2.57 -0.19
CA VAL A 115 14.42 3.76 -0.38
C VAL A 115 15.12 4.77 -1.30
N ASP A 116 16.45 4.84 -1.25
CA ASP A 116 17.24 5.74 -2.08
C ASP A 116 17.16 5.37 -3.56
N ASP A 117 17.18 4.08 -3.89
CA ASP A 117 17.03 3.61 -5.28
C ASP A 117 15.60 3.81 -5.78
N LEU A 118 14.58 3.63 -4.93
CA LEU A 118 13.19 4.01 -5.24
C LEU A 118 13.10 5.52 -5.53
N ASP A 119 13.64 6.38 -4.66
CA ASP A 119 13.63 7.84 -4.83
C ASP A 119 14.37 8.28 -6.09
N ARG A 120 15.52 7.67 -6.40
CA ARG A 120 16.27 7.95 -7.64
C ARG A 120 15.48 7.56 -8.87
N THR A 121 14.86 6.38 -8.85
CA THR A 121 14.02 5.88 -9.95
C THR A 121 12.78 6.76 -10.13
N GLY A 122 12.09 7.10 -9.04
CA GLY A 122 10.91 7.97 -9.07
C GLY A 122 11.18 9.34 -9.69
N LYS A 123 12.35 9.94 -9.41
CA LYS A 123 12.76 11.22 -10.04
C LYS A 123 12.89 11.14 -11.56
N LEU A 124 13.22 9.97 -12.11
CA LEU A 124 13.33 9.77 -13.57
C LEU A 124 11.96 9.66 -14.24
N TYR A 125 10.97 9.10 -13.53
CA TYR A 125 9.62 8.85 -14.07
C TYR A 125 8.59 9.92 -13.70
N ARG A 126 8.87 10.77 -12.71
CA ARG A 126 8.05 11.96 -12.45
C ARG A 126 8.20 12.93 -13.62
N VAL A 127 7.20 12.95 -14.49
CA VAL A 127 7.05 13.98 -15.52
C VAL A 127 6.86 15.33 -14.81
N PRO A 128 7.68 16.36 -15.08
CA PRO A 128 7.45 17.70 -14.57
C PRO A 128 6.22 18.31 -15.28
N ALA A 129 5.03 17.91 -14.84
CA ALA A 129 3.75 18.46 -15.27
C ALA A 129 2.92 18.87 -14.05
N ALA A 130 3.56 19.59 -13.11
CA ALA A 130 2.90 20.30 -12.01
C ALA A 130 3.81 21.41 -11.45
N GLY A 131 4.61 22.03 -12.32
CA GLY A 131 5.28 23.29 -12.02
C GLY A 131 4.50 24.41 -12.69
N GLY A 132 3.41 24.85 -12.04
CA GLY A 132 2.58 25.98 -12.44
C GLY A 132 2.08 26.69 -11.19
#